data_AF-A0AAE7M7J9-F1
#
_entry.id   AF-A0AAE7M7J9-F1
#
_cell.length_a   1.000
_cell.length_b   1.000
_cell.length_c   1.000
_cell.angle_alpha   90.00
_cell.angle_beta   90.00
_cell.angle_gamma   90.00
#
_symmetry.space_group_name_H-M   'P 1'
#
loop_
_entity.id
_entity.type
_entity.pdbx_description
1 polymer ?
#
loop_
_entity_poly.entity_id
_entity_poly.type
_entity_poly.pdbx_seq_one_letter_code
_entity_poly.pdbx_strand_id
1 'polypeptide(L)' 'MSHESLNSQPIPNGCRRQARQMEASEWRDWCMERLSKLSLDHRHNDARALTAEHLELLEQVDACSILWMRIEPV' A
#
# COMPACT_ATOMS: atom_id res chain seq x y z
N MET A 1 -0.83 -42.73 1.76
CA MET A 1 -0.76 -41.55 2.65
C MET A 1 -0.59 -40.35 1.74
N SER A 2 -1.68 -39.62 1.55
CA SER A 2 -1.80 -38.54 0.55
C SER A 2 -1.82 -37.21 1.30
N HIS A 3 -0.91 -36.30 0.98
CA HIS A 3 -1.01 -34.85 1.18
C HIS A 3 0.03 -34.24 0.22
N GLU A 4 -0.24 -34.26 -1.08
CA GLU A 4 -0.82 -33.13 -1.82
C GLU A 4 -0.09 -31.82 -1.54
N SER A 5 0.97 -31.62 -2.33
CA SER A 5 1.38 -30.37 -2.98
C SER A 5 0.50 -29.16 -2.65
N LEU A 6 0.93 -28.36 -1.66
CA LEU A 6 0.44 -26.99 -1.47
C LEU A 6 1.05 -26.07 -2.54
N ASN A 7 0.57 -26.30 -3.76
CA ASN A 7 0.09 -25.31 -4.70
C ASN A 7 0.93 -24.02 -4.82
N SER A 8 2.10 -24.12 -5.45
CA SER A 8 2.80 -23.01 -6.11
C SER A 8 2.07 -22.53 -7.38
N GLN A 9 0.73 -22.48 -7.36
CA GLN A 9 -0.04 -21.98 -8.50
C GLN A 9 0.15 -20.46 -8.58
N PRO A 10 0.54 -19.91 -9.74
CA PRO A 10 0.57 -18.47 -9.91
C PRO A 10 -0.86 -17.95 -9.78
N ILE A 11 -1.14 -17.23 -8.69
CA ILE A 11 -2.40 -16.50 -8.49
C ILE A 11 -2.73 -15.75 -9.78
N PRO A 12 -3.91 -15.96 -10.39
CA PRO A 12 -4.28 -15.34 -11.66
C PRO A 12 -4.10 -13.82 -11.58
N ASN A 13 -3.51 -13.23 -12.63
CA ASN A 13 -3.05 -11.84 -12.63
C ASN A 13 -4.12 -10.81 -12.19
N GLY A 14 -5.42 -11.11 -12.39
CA GLY A 14 -6.54 -10.30 -11.91
C GLY A 14 -6.66 -10.21 -10.38
N CYS A 15 -6.49 -11.34 -9.67
CA CYS A 15 -6.59 -11.37 -8.20
C CYS A 15 -5.41 -10.64 -7.54
N ARG A 16 -4.20 -10.73 -8.11
CA ARG A 16 -3.04 -9.98 -7.58
C ARG A 16 -3.18 -8.48 -7.77
N ARG A 17 -3.66 -8.04 -8.93
CA ARG A 17 -3.88 -6.61 -9.20
C ARG A 17 -4.91 -6.04 -8.24
N GLN A 18 -6.03 -6.74 -8.02
CA GLN A 18 -7.06 -6.30 -7.10
C GLN A 18 -6.57 -6.27 -5.65
N ALA A 19 -5.84 -7.30 -5.21
CA ALA A 19 -5.25 -7.32 -3.87
C ALA A 19 -4.29 -6.14 -3.64
N ARG A 20 -3.40 -5.87 -4.60
CA ARG A 20 -2.49 -4.72 -4.57
C ARG A 20 -3.21 -3.37 -4.57
N GLN A 21 -4.31 -3.26 -5.32
CA GLN A 21 -5.14 -2.06 -5.34
C GLN A 21 -5.79 -1.81 -3.98
N MET A 22 -6.29 -2.86 -3.34
CA MET A 22 -6.84 -2.78 -1.98
C MET A 22 -5.76 -2.37 -0.99
N GLU A 23 -4.62 -3.05 -0.99
CA GLU A 23 -3.51 -2.75 -0.09
C GLU A 23 -3.04 -1.30 -0.26
N ALA A 24 -2.82 -0.83 -1.49
CA ALA A 24 -2.46 0.56 -1.75
C ALA A 24 -3.55 1.57 -1.32
N SER A 25 -4.83 1.18 -1.36
CA SER A 25 -5.91 2.01 -0.85
C SER A 25 -5.86 2.11 0.68
N GLU A 26 -5.56 1.02 1.38
CA GLU A 26 -5.37 1.02 2.84
C GLU A 26 -4.20 1.93 3.24
N TRP A 27 -3.10 1.91 2.48
CA TRP A 27 -1.97 2.82 2.71
C TRP A 27 -2.36 4.29 2.54
N ARG A 28 -3.15 4.62 1.50
CA ARG A 28 -3.65 5.99 1.32
C ARG A 28 -4.54 6.41 2.48
N ASP A 29 -5.47 5.54 2.89
CA ASP A 29 -6.41 5.84 3.96
C ASP A 29 -5.67 6.06 5.29
N TRP A 30 -4.63 5.27 5.57
CA TRP A 30 -3.71 5.50 6.70
C TRP A 30 -3.02 6.87 6.62
N CYS A 31 -2.50 7.23 5.44
CA CYS A 31 -1.86 8.54 5.25
C CYS A 31 -2.84 9.68 5.52
N MET A 32 -4.06 9.59 5.00
CA MET A 32 -5.11 10.61 5.20
C MET A 32 -5.53 10.73 6.67
N GLU A 33 -5.70 9.61 7.38
CA GLU A 33 -5.98 9.62 8.81
C GLU A 33 -4.84 10.30 9.59
N ARG A 34 -3.59 10.00 9.23
CA ARG A 34 -2.42 10.59 9.89
C ARG A 34 -2.28 12.09 9.61
N LEU A 35 -2.52 12.53 8.37
CA LEU A 35 -2.55 13.95 8.00
C LEU A 35 -3.60 14.72 8.79
N SER A 36 -4.79 14.13 8.96
CA SER A 36 -5.86 14.72 9.76
C SER A 36 -5.43 14.92 11.21
N LYS A 37 -4.85 13.89 11.85
CA LYS A 37 -4.31 13.98 13.23
C LYS A 37 -3.22 15.03 13.36
N LEU A 38 -2.24 15.03 12.45
CA LEU A 38 -1.14 16.02 12.47
C LEU A 38 -1.65 17.46 12.28
N SER A 39 -2.68 17.64 11.46
CA SER A 39 -3.30 18.94 11.25
C SER A 39 -4.05 19.42 12.50
N LEU A 40 -4.78 18.53 13.19
CA LEU A 40 -5.44 18.83 14.46
C LEU A 40 -4.43 19.16 15.57
N ASP A 41 -3.30 18.48 15.59
CA ASP A 41 -2.21 18.71 16.55
C ASP A 41 -1.34 19.94 16.19
N HIS A 42 -1.71 20.72 15.16
CA HIS A 42 -0.97 21.88 14.65
C HIS A 42 0.47 21.56 14.20
N ARG A 43 0.75 20.28 13.92
CA ARG A 43 2.04 19.78 13.44
C ARG A 43 2.13 19.85 11.91
N HIS A 44 1.95 21.06 11.37
CA HIS A 44 1.85 21.28 9.93
C HIS A 44 3.12 20.88 9.15
N ASN A 45 4.30 20.98 9.77
CA ASN A 45 5.54 20.56 9.13
C ASN A 45 5.57 19.05 8.89
N ASP A 46 5.12 18.27 9.87
CA ASP A 46 5.08 16.81 9.75
C ASP A 46 3.98 16.38 8.76
N ALA A 47 2.84 17.07 8.75
CA ALA A 47 1.80 16.85 7.75
C ALA A 47 2.34 17.12 6.34
N ARG A 48 3.07 18.22 6.14
CA ARG A 48 3.70 18.56 4.85
C ARG A 48 4.74 17.54 4.42
N ALA A 49 5.57 17.06 5.35
CA ALA A 49 6.55 16.02 5.06
C ALA A 49 5.87 14.73 4.58
N LEU A 50 4.84 14.27 5.30
CA LEU A 50 4.08 13.08 4.94
C LEU A 50 3.38 13.24 3.58
N THR A 51 2.80 14.40 3.29
CA THR A 51 2.22 14.69 1.97
C THR A 51 3.27 14.67 0.87
N ALA A 52 4.46 15.22 1.09
CA ALA A 52 5.52 15.24 0.08
C ALA A 52 6.07 13.85 -0.23
N GLU A 53 6.24 13.00 0.80
CA GLU A 53 6.75 11.64 0.64
C GLU A 53 5.76 10.70 -0.07
N HIS A 54 4.46 10.89 0.14
CA HIS A 54 3.42 9.99 -0.38
C HIS A 54 2.47 10.68 -1.39
N LEU A 55 2.90 11.77 -2.03
CA LEU A 55 2.04 12.58 -2.89
C LEU A 55 1.33 11.76 -3.97
N GLU A 56 2.08 10.90 -4.69
CA GLU A 56 1.54 10.07 -5.77
C GLU A 56 0.42 9.14 -5.26
N LEU A 57 0.62 8.52 -4.09
CA LEU A 57 -0.36 7.64 -3.46
C LEU A 57 -1.61 8.41 -3.00
N LEU A 58 -1.42 9.65 -2.52
CA LEU A 58 -2.48 10.53 -2.05
C LEU A 58 -3.33 11.08 -3.20
N GLU A 59 -2.72 11.40 -4.35
CA GLU A 59 -3.42 11.88 -5.54
C GLU A 59 -4.22 10.77 -6.23
N GLN A 60 -3.57 9.63 -6.49
CA GLN A 60 -4.23 8.53 -7.18
C GLN A 60 -3.61 7.18 -6.80
N VAL A 61 -4.44 6.28 -6.29
CA VAL A 61 -4.05 4.89 -6.07
C VAL A 61 -4.14 4.13 -7.38
N ASP A 62 -2.99 3.76 -7.94
CA ASP A 62 -2.90 2.83 -9.07
C ASP A 62 -1.89 1.72 -8.77
N ALA A 63 -2.39 0.51 -8.53
CA ALA A 63 -1.55 -0.65 -8.27
C ALA A 63 -0.58 -0.99 -9.42
N CYS A 64 -0.82 -0.50 -10.63
CA CYS A 64 0.05 -0.71 -11.79
C CYS A 64 1.23 0.26 -11.83
N SER A 65 1.12 1.45 -11.24
CA SER A 65 2.19 2.44 -11.18
C SER A 65 3.10 2.27 -9.97
N ILE A 66 2.62 1.59 -8.92
CA ILE A 66 3.37 1.34 -7.69
C ILE A 66 4.42 0.22 -7.90
N LEU A 67 5.66 0.48 -7.47
CA LEU A 67 6.72 -0.53 -7.41
C LEU A 67 6.53 -1.44 -6.19
N TRP A 68 6.28 -2.73 -6.43
CA TRP A 68 6.11 -3.73 -5.37
C TRP A 68 7.40 -4.53 -5.18
N MET A 69 8.09 -4.31 -4.06
CA MET A 69 9.30 -5.04 -3.71
C MET A 69 9.01 -6.08 -2.62
N ARG A 70 9.48 -7.32 -2.83
CA ARG A 70 9.52 -8.34 -1.78
C ARG A 70 10.92 -8.33 -1.17
N ILE A 71 11.00 -8.09 0.13
CA ILE A 71 12.23 -8.23 0.88
C ILE A 71 12.31 -9.68 1.35
N GLU A 72 13.23 -10.46 0.76
CA GLU A 72 13.47 -11.84 1.18
C GLU A 72 14.41 -11.83 2.40
N PRO A 73 14.10 -12.58 3.47
CA PRO A 73 14.98 -12.68 4.63
C PRO A 73 16.28 -13.41 4.26
N VAL A 74 17.40 -12.94 4.83
CA VAL A 74 18.76 -13.51 4.68
C VAL A 74 18.90 -14.80 5.49
#